data_AF-A0A950QA89-F1
#
_entry.id   AF-A0A950QA89-F1
#
_cell.length_a   1.000
_cell.length_b   1.000
_cell.length_c   1.000
_cell.angle_alpha   90.00
_cell.angle_beta   90.00
_cell.angle_gamma   90.00
#
_symmetry.space_group_name_H-M   'P 1'
#
loop_
_entity.id
_entity.type
_entity.pdbx_description
1 polymer ?
#
loop_
_entity_poly.entity_id
_entity_poly.type
_entity_poly.pdbx_seq_one_letter_code
_entity_poly.pdbx_strand_id
1 'polypeptide(L)'
;IGVSFRNARGQDCRTFTLHGAGNDTSGLACRSAQSWGIAALAVVPRDATSGAPYQMAGSAMPDAIRSAVSGMIAGAPYDAAAERRALSRNWQGNSTP
;
A
#
# COMPACT_ATOMS: atom_id res chain seq x y z
N ILE A 1 6.67 -6.19 -3.95
CA ILE A 1 7.01 -5.07 -3.03
C ILE A 1 5.88 -4.04 -3.14
N GLY A 2 5.37 -3.53 -2.02
CA GLY A 2 4.21 -2.63 -2.00
C GLY A 2 4.56 -1.22 -2.51
N VAL A 3 3.55 -0.48 -2.95
CA VAL A 3 3.64 0.94 -3.32
C VAL A 3 3.56 1.79 -2.04
N SER A 4 4.49 2.73 -1.88
CA SER A 4 4.39 3.80 -0.88
C SER A 4 4.21 5.14 -1.57
N PHE A 5 3.46 6.05 -0.96
CA PHE A 5 3.22 7.38 -1.51
C PHE A 5 2.71 8.36 -0.46
N ARG A 6 2.68 9.63 -0.83
CA ARG A 6 2.08 10.70 -0.06
C ARG A 6 0.64 10.92 -0.53
N ASN A 7 -0.34 10.95 0.37
CA ASN A 7 -1.71 11.32 -0.02
C ASN A 7 -1.95 12.84 0.03
N ALA A 8 -3.10 13.28 -0.48
CA ALA A 8 -3.48 14.71 -0.50
C ALA A 8 -3.60 15.35 0.90
N ARG A 9 -3.73 14.56 1.96
CA ARG A 9 -3.79 15.00 3.36
C ARG A 9 -2.43 15.06 4.04
N GLY A 10 -1.34 14.84 3.31
CA GLY A 10 0.00 14.89 3.90
C GLY A 10 0.46 13.59 4.58
N GLN A 11 -0.36 12.53 4.55
CA GLN A 11 -0.09 11.26 5.21
C GLN A 11 0.76 10.33 4.34
N ASP A 12 1.68 9.60 4.95
CA ASP A 12 2.42 8.54 4.27
C ASP A 12 1.54 7.29 4.19
N CYS A 13 1.28 6.79 2.99
CA CYS A 13 0.50 5.59 2.75
C CYS A 13 1.36 4.48 2.16
N ARG A 14 1.11 3.23 2.56
CA ARG A 14 1.80 2.04 2.05
C ARG A 14 0.81 0.90 1.84
N THR A 15 1.00 0.19 0.74
CA THR A 15 0.22 -1.00 0.42
C THR A 15 0.89 -2.23 1.02
N PHE A 16 0.09 -3.19 1.48
CA PHE A 16 0.59 -4.41 2.10
C PHE A 16 -0.17 -5.63 1.57
N THR A 17 0.43 -6.80 1.73
CA THR A 17 -0.20 -8.09 1.47
C THR A 17 0.05 -8.99 2.67
N LEU A 18 -1.02 -9.59 3.19
CA LEU A 18 -1.00 -10.61 4.22
C LEU A 18 -1.31 -11.95 3.56
N HIS A 19 -0.42 -12.91 3.75
CA HIS A 19 -0.57 -14.25 3.21
C HIS A 19 -1.24 -15.16 4.26
N GLY A 20 -2.50 -15.54 4.08
CA GLY A 20 -3.26 -16.41 5.01
C GLY A 20 -3.63 -17.77 4.42
N ALA A 21 -3.76 -18.82 5.22
CA ALA A 21 -3.81 -20.23 4.79
C ALA A 21 -4.64 -20.55 3.51
N GLY A 22 -5.81 -19.93 3.30
CA GLY A 22 -6.62 -20.08 2.07
C GLY A 22 -6.79 -18.83 1.20
N ASN A 23 -6.56 -17.63 1.75
CA ASN A 23 -6.78 -16.35 1.07
C ASN A 23 -5.60 -15.41 1.32
N ASP A 24 -5.26 -14.64 0.31
CA ASP A 24 -4.36 -13.50 0.45
C ASP A 24 -5.17 -12.22 0.64
N THR A 25 -4.79 -11.40 1.59
CA THR A 25 -5.43 -10.11 1.87
C THR A 25 -4.48 -9.00 1.49
N SER A 26 -4.83 -8.19 0.50
CA SER A 26 -4.09 -6.97 0.17
C SER A 26 -4.80 -5.75 0.71
N GLY A 27 -4.04 -4.74 1.12
CA GLY A 27 -4.61 -3.52 1.67
C GLY A 27 -3.75 -2.30 1.43
N LEU A 28 -4.35 -1.15 1.71
CA LEU A 28 -3.72 0.16 1.75
C LEU A 28 -3.89 0.73 3.16
N ALA A 29 -2.78 1.07 3.80
CA ALA A 29 -2.78 1.73 5.10
C ALA A 29 -2.13 3.11 4.98
N CYS A 30 -2.69 4.11 5.67
CA CYS A 30 -2.11 5.44 5.77
C CYS A 30 -1.76 5.74 7.23
N ARG A 31 -0.57 6.31 7.44
CA ARG A 31 -0.11 6.75 8.74
C ARG A 31 -0.73 8.11 9.08
N SER A 32 -1.62 8.12 10.06
CA SER A 32 -2.01 9.33 10.77
C SER A 32 -1.08 9.51 11.98
N ALA A 33 -0.90 10.75 12.45
CA ALA A 33 0.04 11.19 13.50
C ALA A 33 0.60 10.06 14.40
N GLN A 34 -0.28 9.31 15.08
CA GLN A 34 0.12 8.22 15.99
C GLN A 34 -0.34 6.81 15.60
N SER A 35 -1.22 6.64 14.60
CA SER A 35 -1.80 5.33 14.25
C SER A 35 -1.81 5.06 12.74
N TRP A 36 -1.74 3.78 12.40
CA TRP A 36 -2.02 3.34 11.04
C TRP A 36 -3.54 3.15 10.89
N GLY A 37 -4.13 3.80 9.90
CA GLY A 37 -5.51 3.59 9.50
C GLY A 37 -5.57 2.79 8.20
N ILE A 38 -6.42 1.78 8.16
CA ILE A 38 -6.69 1.02 6.93
C ILE A 38 -7.64 1.81 6.05
N ALA A 39 -7.20 2.17 4.85
CA ALA A 39 -7.98 2.93 3.88
C ALA A 39 -8.72 2.02 2.88
N ALA A 40 -8.15 0.86 2.56
CA ALA A 40 -8.77 -0.14 1.71
C ALA A 40 -8.26 -1.55 2.04
N LEU A 41 -9.12 -2.55 1.86
CA LEU A 41 -8.81 -3.97 1.99
C LEU A 41 -9.49 -4.75 0.87
N ALA A 42 -8.80 -5.76 0.36
CA ALA A 42 -9.31 -6.71 -0.62
C ALA A 42 -8.80 -8.10 -0.27
N VAL A 43 -9.71 -9.07 -0.22
CA VAL A 43 -9.38 -10.47 0.02
C VAL A 43 -9.48 -11.21 -1.31
N VAL A 44 -8.43 -11.93 -1.67
CA VAL A 44 -8.32 -12.70 -2.91
C VAL A 44 -8.12 -14.18 -2.56
N PRO A 45 -8.94 -15.10 -3.11
CA PRO A 45 -8.69 -16.52 -2.99
C PRO A 45 -7.35 -16.90 -3.61
N ARG A 46 -6.54 -17.71 -2.92
CA ARG A 46 -5.20 -18.09 -3.41
C ARG A 46 -5.25 -18.87 -4.71
N ASP A 47 -6.27 -19.70 -4.89
CA ASP A 47 -6.43 -20.54 -6.07
C ASP A 47 -6.63 -19.73 -7.36
N ALA A 48 -7.12 -18.49 -7.26
CA ALA A 48 -7.27 -17.59 -8.40
C ALA A 48 -5.93 -17.09 -8.99
N THR A 49 -4.80 -17.39 -8.35
CA THR A 49 -3.45 -16.90 -8.73
C THR A 49 -2.57 -17.99 -9.38
N SER A 50 -3.12 -19.19 -9.57
CA SER A 50 -2.40 -20.35 -10.14
C SER A 50 -2.28 -20.27 -11.67
N GLY A 51 -1.36 -19.44 -12.20
CA GLY A 51 -1.13 -19.44 -13.65
C GLY A 51 0.00 -18.61 -14.26
N ALA A 52 0.67 -17.71 -13.55
CA ALA A 52 1.71 -16.86 -14.17
C ALA A 52 3.08 -16.98 -13.47
N PRO A 53 4.11 -17.55 -14.13
CA PRO A 53 5.42 -17.83 -13.51
C PRO A 53 6.28 -16.58 -13.20
N TYR A 54 5.83 -15.37 -13.53
CA TYR A 54 6.49 -14.12 -13.17
C TYR A 54 5.44 -13.05 -12.84
N GLN A 55 5.18 -12.83 -11.55
CA GLN A 55 4.34 -11.74 -11.07
C GLN A 55 5.22 -10.51 -10.78
N MET A 56 5.09 -9.48 -11.60
CA MET A 56 5.70 -8.17 -11.31
C MET A 56 5.12 -7.61 -10.01
N ALA A 57 5.93 -6.86 -9.26
CA ALA A 57 5.53 -6.34 -7.94
C ALA A 57 4.25 -5.48 -7.93
N GLY A 58 3.83 -4.94 -9.08
CA GLY A 58 2.57 -4.19 -9.25
C GLY A 58 1.37 -5.01 -9.78
N SER A 59 1.60 -6.18 -10.39
CA SER A 59 0.53 -7.01 -10.97
C SER A 59 -0.15 -7.94 -9.96
N ALA A 60 0.44 -8.12 -8.78
CA ALA A 60 -0.17 -8.85 -7.66
C ALA A 60 -1.18 -8.00 -6.84
N MET A 61 -1.32 -6.72 -7.16
CA MET A 61 -2.22 -5.83 -6.44
C MET A 61 -3.66 -5.93 -7.00
N PRO A 62 -4.66 -6.27 -6.16
CA PRO A 62 -6.05 -6.32 -6.58
C PRO A 62 -6.54 -4.98 -7.12
N ASP A 63 -7.42 -5.00 -8.12
CA ASP A 63 -7.91 -3.79 -8.79
C ASP A 63 -8.54 -2.78 -7.81
N ALA A 64 -9.25 -3.27 -6.79
CA ALA A 64 -9.80 -2.43 -5.74
C ALA A 64 -8.72 -1.63 -4.99
N ILE A 65 -7.57 -2.26 -4.70
CA ILE A 65 -6.45 -1.58 -4.04
C ILE A 65 -5.75 -0.65 -5.03
N ARG A 66 -5.59 -1.05 -6.29
CA ARG A 66 -5.00 -0.19 -7.34
C ARG A 66 -5.81 1.09 -7.54
N SER A 67 -7.14 0.96 -7.59
CA SER A 67 -8.07 2.10 -7.66
C SER A 67 -7.96 3.01 -6.43
N ALA A 68 -7.88 2.43 -5.22
CA ALA A 68 -7.69 3.21 -3.99
C ALA A 68 -6.36 3.98 -4.00
N VAL A 69 -5.26 3.37 -4.47
CA VAL A 69 -3.97 4.07 -4.64
C VAL A 69 -4.12 5.23 -5.61
N SER A 70 -4.64 4.99 -6.81
CA SER A 70 -4.83 6.02 -7.84
C SER A 70 -5.70 7.19 -7.37
N GLY A 71 -6.74 6.93 -6.56
CA GLY A 71 -7.62 7.96 -6.03
C GLY A 71 -7.05 8.76 -4.87
N MET A 72 -6.04 8.23 -4.17
CA MET A 72 -5.48 8.86 -2.96
C MET A 72 -4.10 9.49 -3.18
N ILE A 73 -3.35 9.03 -4.18
CA ILE A 73 -1.97 9.45 -4.40
C ILE A 73 -1.88 10.92 -4.81
N ALA A 74 -1.04 11.67 -4.09
CA ALA A 74 -0.66 13.03 -4.44
C ALA A 74 0.76 13.00 -5.02
N GLY A 75 0.84 13.09 -6.35
CA GLY A 75 2.11 13.10 -7.08
C GLY A 75 2.63 11.68 -7.38
N ALA A 76 3.96 11.54 -7.38
CA ALA A 76 4.61 10.28 -7.71
C ALA A 76 4.68 9.32 -6.50
N PRO A 77 4.68 7.99 -6.74
CA PRO A 77 5.08 7.01 -5.73
C PRO A 77 6.48 7.31 -5.18
N TYR A 78 6.74 6.85 -3.97
CA TYR A 78 8.06 6.96 -3.36
C TYR A 78 9.07 6.16 -4.16
N ASP A 79 10.19 6.80 -4.47
CA ASP A 79 11.40 6.09 -4.85
C ASP A 79 12.03 5.41 -3.62
N ALA A 80 13.09 4.63 -3.86
CA ALA A 80 13.79 3.92 -2.80
C ALA A 80 14.42 4.84 -1.74
N ALA A 81 14.75 6.09 -2.07
CA ALA A 81 15.31 7.05 -1.12
C ALA A 81 14.21 7.67 -0.24
N ALA A 82 13.08 8.05 -0.85
CA ALA A 82 11.90 8.56 -0.17
C ALA A 82 11.32 7.52 0.80
N GLU A 83 11.27 6.24 0.39
CA GLU A 83 10.82 5.15 1.25
C GLU A 83 11.73 4.95 2.47
N ARG A 84 13.06 4.96 2.27
CA ARG A 84 14.02 4.89 3.38
C ARG A 84 13.90 6.08 4.34
N ARG A 85 13.63 7.28 3.82
CA ARG A 85 13.40 8.49 4.64
C ARG A 85 12.09 8.42 5.42
N ALA A 86 11.04 7.84 4.85
CA ALA A 86 9.78 7.61 5.54
C ALA A 86 9.97 6.59 6.68
N LEU A 87 10.66 5.48 6.39
CA LEU A 87 11.04 4.47 7.38
C LEU A 87 11.86 5.06 8.53
N SER A 88 12.91 5.85 8.24
CA SER A 88 13.77 6.45 9.27
C SER A 88 13.06 7.45 10.18
N ARG A 89 11.90 7.96 9.76
CA ARG A 89 11.04 8.86 10.55
C ARG A 89 9.75 8.19 11.02
N ASN A 90 9.71 6.85 11.07
CA ASN A 90 8.53 6.09 11.50
C ASN A 90 7.23 6.48 10.77
N TRP A 91 7.34 6.81 9.47
CA TRP A 91 6.22 7.19 8.60
C TRP A 91 5.45 8.45 9.04
N GLN A 92 6.06 9.28 9.90
CA GLN A 92 5.50 10.56 10.35
C GLN A 92 5.61 11.62 9.25
N GLY A 93 4.91 11.43 8.13
CA GLY A 93 4.66 12.51 7.18
C GLY A 93 4.02 13.71 7.90
N ASN A 94 4.10 14.91 7.34
CA ASN A 94 3.41 16.10 7.87
C ASN A 94 1.89 15.90 7.82
N SER A 95 1.34 15.09 8.71
CA SER A 95 -0.08 15.02 9.01
C SER A 95 -0.36 16.20 9.93
N THR A 96 -0.95 17.26 9.38
CA THR A 96 -1.58 18.30 10.20
C THR A 96 -2.65 17.62 11.08
N PRO A 97 -2.73 17.93 12.39
CA PRO A 97 -3.73 17.35 13.29
C PRO A 97 -5.17 17.55 12.80
#